data_AF-A0A351HLB0-F1
#
_entry.id   AF-A0A351HLB0-F1
#
_cell.length_a   1.000
_cell.length_b   1.000
_cell.length_c   1.000
_cell.angle_alpha   90.00
_cell.angle_beta   90.00
_cell.angle_gamma   90.00
#
_symmetry.space_group_name_H-M   'P 1'
#
loop_
_entity.id
_entity.type
_entity.pdbx_description
1 polymer ?
#
loop_
_entity_poly.entity_id
_entity_poly.type
_entity_poly.pdbx_seq_one_letter_code
_entity_poly.pdbx_strand_id
1 'polypeptide(L)' 'MLGINDPWILLAYMLCILSTLACVGYGICNWNKGAENEPDEFSEEAKWEKGESKVEEIL' A
#
# COMPACT_ATOMS: atom_id res chain seq x y z
N MET A 1 -5.48 -31.97 -27.60
CA MET A 1 -5.33 -30.54 -27.93
C MET A 1 -5.95 -29.73 -26.80
N LEU A 2 -5.18 -28.97 -26.01
CA LEU A 2 -5.74 -27.83 -25.25
C LEU A 2 -5.92 -26.60 -26.18
N GLY A 3 -6.34 -26.83 -27.43
CA GLY A 3 -6.67 -25.83 -28.45
C GLY A 3 -5.59 -24.86 -28.91
N ILE A 4 -4.53 -24.65 -28.15
CA ILE A 4 -3.54 -23.58 -28.39
C ILE A 4 -2.30 -24.21 -29.03
N ASN A 5 -2.17 -24.06 -30.35
CA ASN A 5 -0.99 -24.47 -31.12
C ASN A 5 0.12 -23.41 -31.12
N ASP A 6 -0.15 -22.20 -30.61
CA ASP A 6 0.75 -21.07 -30.76
C ASP A 6 1.54 -20.80 -29.47
N PRO A 7 2.88 -20.96 -29.48
CA PRO A 7 3.73 -20.71 -28.32
C PRO A 7 3.59 -19.29 -27.74
N TRP A 8 3.22 -18.30 -28.56
CA TRP A 8 3.04 -16.92 -28.09
C TRP A 8 1.81 -16.73 -27.23
N ILE A 9 0.75 -17.48 -27.49
CA ILE A 9 -0.46 -17.41 -26.67
C ILE A 9 -0.17 -17.99 -25.27
N LEU A 10 0.57 -19.10 -25.21
CA LEU A 10 1.00 -19.68 -23.94
C LEU A 10 1.90 -18.71 -23.15
N LEU A 11 2.84 -18.06 -23.83
CA LEU A 11 3.70 -17.05 -23.21
C LEU A 11 2.88 -15.88 -22.66
N ALA A 12 1.90 -15.39 -23.41
CA ALA A 12 1.03 -14.30 -22.98
C ALA A 12 0.25 -14.66 -21.70
N TYR A 13 -0.35 -15.86 -21.64
CA TYR A 13 -1.02 -16.33 -20.43
C TYR A 13 -0.07 -16.43 -19.23
N MET A 14 1.13 -16.97 -19.43
CA MET A 14 2.14 -17.06 -18.37
C MET A 14 2.56 -15.66 -17.88
N LEU A 15 2.77 -14.70 -18.78
CA LEU A 15 3.09 -13.31 -18.44
C LEU A 15 1.97 -12.63 -17.67
N CYS A 16 0.70 -12.81 -18.05
CA CYS A 16 -0.44 -12.26 -17.32
C CYS A 16 -0.53 -12.78 -15.89
N ILE A 17 -0.31 -14.09 -15.70
CA ILE A 17 -0.30 -14.70 -14.37
C ILE A 17 0.87 -14.15 -13.54
N LEU A 18 2.08 -14.11 -14.13
CA LEU A 18 3.27 -13.56 -13.46
C LEU A 18 3.11 -12.08 -13.09
N SER A 19 2.50 -11.29 -13.96
CA SER A 19 2.22 -9.87 -13.70
C SER A 19 1.27 -9.70 -12.53
N THR A 20 0.21 -10.52 -12.47
CA THR A 20 -0.74 -10.51 -11.35
C THR A 20 -0.04 -10.88 -10.04
N LEU A 21 0.77 -11.93 -10.05
CA LEU A 21 1.55 -12.36 -8.88
C LEU A 21 2.55 -11.28 -8.44
N ALA A 22 3.20 -10.59 -9.38
CA ALA A 22 4.11 -9.49 -9.08
C ALA A 22 3.37 -8.31 -8.43
N CYS A 23 2.20 -7.91 -8.95
CA CYS A 23 1.39 -6.83 -8.38
C CYS A 23 0.91 -7.17 -6.96
N VAL A 24 0.37 -8.37 -6.76
CA VAL A 24 -0.11 -8.82 -5.45
C VAL A 24 1.06 -8.95 -4.47
N GLY A 25 2.17 -9.57 -4.88
CA GLY A 25 3.36 -9.74 -4.05
C GLY A 25 3.98 -8.40 -3.64
N TYR A 26 4.11 -7.47 -4.58
CA TYR A 26 4.57 -6.12 -4.28
C TYR A 26 3.61 -5.40 -3.31
N GLY A 27 2.30 -5.49 -3.58
CA GLY A 27 1.27 -4.92 -2.71
C GLY A 27 1.41 -5.43 -1.28
N ILE A 28 1.48 -6.75 -1.07
CA ILE A 28 1.64 -7.35 0.26
C ILE A 28 2.94 -6.90 0.94
N CYS A 29 4.08 -6.93 0.22
CA CYS A 29 5.37 -6.54 0.78
C CYS A 29 5.46 -5.04 1.11
N ASN A 30 4.77 -4.19 0.36
CA ASN A 30 4.86 -2.74 0.50
C ASN A 30 3.68 -2.12 1.27
N TRP A 31 2.60 -2.88 1.54
CA TRP A 31 1.40 -2.38 2.21
C TRP A 31 1.70 -1.76 3.59
N ASN A 32 2.68 -2.30 4.32
CA ASN A 32 2.99 -1.88 5.69
C ASN A 32 4.23 -0.97 5.80
N LYS A 33 4.87 -0.60 4.68
CA LYS A 33 6.10 0.22 4.70
C LYS A 33 5.83 1.72 4.84
N GLY A 34 4.59 2.18 4.68
CA GLY A 34 4.19 3.57 4.96
C GLY A 34 3.74 3.82 6.40
N ALA A 35 3.45 2.76 7.15
CA ALA A 35 2.94 2.81 8.53
C ALA A 35 4.03 3.12 9.58
N GLU A 36 5.28 3.25 9.15
CA GLU A 36 6.41 3.52 10.05
C GLU A 36 6.38 4.95 10.64
N ASN A 37 5.66 5.89 10.01
CA ASN A 37 5.48 7.26 10.51
C ASN A 37 4.15 7.50 11.24
N GLU A 38 3.22 6.54 11.26
CA GLU A 38 1.98 6.62 12.05
C GLU A 38 2.19 6.97 13.54
N PRO A 39 3.19 6.40 14.26
CA PRO A 39 3.38 6.77 15.66
C PRO A 39 3.88 8.21 15.85
N ASP A 40 4.60 8.76 14.88
CA ASP A 40 5.13 10.12 14.94
C ASP A 40 4.03 11.14 14.62
N GLU A 41 3.22 10.86 13.60
CA GLU A 41 2.02 11.64 13.23
C GLU A 41 1.00 11.71 14.37
N PHE A 42 0.71 10.58 15.04
CA PHE A 42 -0.19 10.55 16.20
C PHE A 42 0.31 11.43 17.37
N SER A 43 1.63 11.47 17.57
CA SER A 43 2.24 12.26 18.64
C SER A 43 2.21 13.76 18.35
N GLU A 44 2.35 14.15 17.08
CA GLU A 44 2.26 15.53 16.63
C GLU A 44 0.81 16.02 16.72
N GLU A 45 -0.15 15.23 16.22
CA GLU A 45 -1.58 15.55 16.27
C GLU A 45 -2.07 15.73 17.72
N ALA A 46 -1.66 14.83 18.63
CA ALA A 46 -1.97 14.95 20.06
C ALA A 46 -1.33 16.16 20.76
N LYS A 47 -0.21 16.68 20.24
CA LYS A 47 0.40 17.94 20.73
C LYS A 47 -0.37 19.16 20.23
N TRP A 48 -0.83 19.14 18.97
CA TRP A 48 -1.62 20.22 18.38
C TRP A 48 -2.97 20.39 19.08
N GLU A 49 -3.73 19.30 19.29
CA GLU A 49 -5.01 19.33 20.03
C GLU A 49 -4.83 19.93 21.44
N LYS A 50 -3.79 19.53 22.16
CA LYS A 50 -3.47 20.08 23.48
C LYS A 50 -3.04 21.55 23.43
N GLY A 51 -2.45 21.98 22.32
CA GLY A 51 -2.12 23.37 22.06
C GLY A 51 -3.37 24.22 21.85
N GLU A 52 -4.30 23.74 21.03
CA GLU A 52 -5.57 24.42 20.75
C GLU A 52 -6.45 24.58 21.98
N SER A 53 -6.66 23.51 22.77
CA SER A 53 -7.46 23.63 24.01
C SER A 53 -6.87 24.63 25.00
N LYS A 54 -5.54 24.77 25.07
CA LYS A 54 -4.89 25.78 25.91
C LYS A 54 -5.09 27.20 25.38
N VAL A 55 -5.12 27.38 24.06
CA VAL A 55 -5.40 28.68 23.46
C VAL A 55 -6.86 29.07 23.70
N GLU A 56 -7.80 28.13 23.57
CA GLU A 56 -9.23 28.34 23.86
C GLU A 56 -9.50 28.62 25.34
N GLU A 57 -8.80 27.97 26.27
CA GLU A 57 -8.97 28.19 27.71
C GLU A 57 -8.43 29.56 28.17
N ILE A 58 -7.49 30.15 27.42
CA ILE A 58 -6.87 31.45 27.73
C ILE A 58 -7.65 32.62 27.10
N LEU A 59 -8.58 32.37 26.17
CA LEU A 59 -9.32 33.37 25.38
C LEU A 59 -10.68 33.70 26.02
#